data_AF-A0A0J0ZJV4-F1
#
_entry.id   AF-A0A0J0ZJV4-F1
#
_cell.length_a   1.000
_cell.length_b   1.000
_cell.length_c   1.000
_cell.angle_alpha   90.00
_cell.angle_beta   90.00
_cell.angle_gamma   90.00
#
_symmetry.space_group_name_H-M   'P 1'
#
loop_
_entity.id
_entity.type
_entity.pdbx_description
1 polymer ?
#
loop_
_entity_poly.entity_id
_entity_poly.type
_entity_poly.pdbx_seq_one_letter_code
_entity_poly.pdbx_strand_id
1 'polypeptide(L)'
;MGFITEQEAIEHVEGFDALSASDKAQYLQMAEAYLLARNVKPYEDATLVPEPLKTASYQIIKGIIKGDLYQGQEQALKRKKVKADTVETEKEYQDGSVKLSAIEQFILDLIKPYSKRKAVFFVRKI
;
A
#
# COMPACT_ATOMS: atom_id res chain seq x y z
N MET A 1 8.57 17.26 -2.28
CA MET A 1 8.20 16.47 -3.47
C MET A 1 7.29 15.38 -2.97
N GLY A 2 6.15 15.16 -3.63
CA GLY A 2 5.13 14.23 -3.16
C GLY A 2 3.95 14.22 -4.13
N PHE A 3 3.14 13.16 -4.08
CA PHE A 3 2.01 12.99 -5.00
C PHE A 3 0.82 13.90 -4.68
N ILE A 4 0.71 14.33 -3.41
CA ILE A 4 -0.34 15.19 -2.88
C ILE A 4 0.27 16.15 -1.86
N THR A 5 -0.41 17.28 -1.64
CA THR A 5 -0.08 18.24 -0.58
C THR A 5 -0.77 17.91 0.74
N GLU A 6 -0.29 18.50 1.85
CA GLU A 6 -0.94 18.34 3.15
C GLU A 6 -2.38 18.89 3.14
N GLN A 7 -2.62 20.03 2.47
CA GLN A 7 -3.96 20.62 2.34
C GLN A 7 -4.91 19.67 1.59
N GLU A 8 -4.48 19.13 0.45
CA GLU A 8 -5.26 18.13 -0.29
C GLU A 8 -5.59 16.90 0.57
N ALA A 9 -4.65 16.44 1.40
CA ALA A 9 -4.89 15.33 2.32
C ALA A 9 -5.92 15.68 3.41
N ILE A 10 -5.87 16.91 3.97
CA ILE A 10 -6.84 17.39 4.96
C ILE A 10 -8.26 17.47 4.37
N GLU A 11 -8.40 17.94 3.14
CA GLU A 11 -9.70 18.09 2.47
C GLU A 11 -10.32 16.75 2.06
N HIS A 12 -9.51 15.77 1.68
CA HIS A 12 -9.99 14.50 1.11
C HIS A 12 -9.91 13.30 2.05
N VAL A 13 -9.19 13.39 3.17
CA VAL A 13 -9.02 12.29 4.12
C VAL A 13 -9.59 12.65 5.49
N GLU A 14 -10.73 12.03 5.81
CA GLU A 14 -11.36 12.15 7.13
C GLU A 14 -10.41 11.66 8.23
N GLY A 15 -10.27 12.48 9.29
CA GLY A 15 -9.41 12.19 10.43
C GLY A 15 -7.93 12.57 10.23
N PHE A 16 -7.51 12.97 9.02
CA PHE A 16 -6.14 13.43 8.78
C PHE A 16 -5.86 14.79 9.45
N ASP A 17 -6.85 15.69 9.48
CA ASP A 17 -6.72 17.01 10.14
C ASP A 17 -6.37 16.93 11.63
N ALA A 18 -6.94 15.94 12.33
CA ALA A 18 -6.78 15.75 13.77
C ALA A 18 -5.43 15.13 14.17
N LEU A 19 -4.59 14.74 13.21
CA LEU A 19 -3.28 14.15 13.46
C LEU A 19 -2.24 15.21 13.86
N SER A 20 -1.19 14.77 14.55
CA SER A 20 -0.04 15.64 14.83
C SER A 20 0.72 15.96 13.54
N ALA A 21 1.46 17.07 13.50
CA ALA A 21 2.28 17.44 12.34
C ALA A 21 3.29 16.34 11.97
N SER A 22 3.81 15.61 12.96
CA SER A 22 4.72 14.48 12.73
C SER A 22 4.01 13.32 12.04
N ASP A 23 2.81 12.97 12.50
CA ASP A 23 2.02 11.88 11.91
C ASP A 23 1.55 12.23 10.49
N LYS A 24 1.13 13.49 10.26
CA LYS A 24 0.77 14.00 8.93
C LYS A 24 1.92 13.81 7.95
N ALA A 25 3.12 14.29 8.30
CA ALA A 25 4.31 14.14 7.47
C ALA A 25 4.67 12.66 7.25
N GLN A 26 4.56 11.83 8.29
CA GLN A 26 4.85 10.41 8.21
C GLN A 26 3.88 9.68 7.25
N TYR A 27 2.59 9.96 7.33
CA TYR A 27 1.59 9.30 6.47
C TYR A 27 1.70 9.73 5.01
N LEU A 28 2.01 11.00 4.75
CA LEU A 28 2.33 11.48 3.40
C LEU A 28 3.54 10.72 2.82
N GLN A 29 4.59 10.56 3.61
CA GLN A 29 5.78 9.82 3.21
C GLN A 29 5.49 8.33 2.99
N MET A 30 4.64 7.71 3.82
CA MET A 30 4.23 6.31 3.66
C MET A 30 3.40 6.10 2.38
N ALA A 31 2.53 7.06 2.04
CA ALA A 31 1.77 7.03 0.80
C ALA A 31 2.69 7.14 -0.42
N GLU A 32 3.64 8.07 -0.41
CA GLU A 32 4.65 8.21 -1.45
C GLU A 32 5.48 6.93 -1.60
N ALA A 33 6.00 6.40 -0.48
CA ALA A 33 6.78 5.17 -0.47
C ALA A 33 5.99 3.98 -1.03
N TYR A 34 4.67 3.90 -0.77
CA TYR A 34 3.81 2.84 -1.29
C TYR A 34 3.75 2.87 -2.83
N LEU A 35 3.51 4.06 -3.39
CA LEU A 35 3.42 4.27 -4.83
C LEU A 35 4.77 3.97 -5.51
N LEU A 36 5.87 4.48 -4.95
CA LEU A 36 7.22 4.23 -5.47
C LEU A 36 7.59 2.74 -5.42
N ALA A 37 7.25 2.04 -4.32
CA ALA A 37 7.48 0.59 -4.18
C ALA A 37 6.72 -0.23 -5.24
N ARG A 38 5.65 0.33 -5.82
CA ARG A 38 4.86 -0.27 -6.91
C ARG A 38 5.31 0.21 -8.30
N ASN A 39 6.50 0.77 -8.42
CA ASN A 39 7.07 1.31 -9.66
C ASN A 39 6.22 2.41 -10.32
N VAL A 40 5.44 3.15 -9.54
CA VAL A 40 4.80 4.38 -10.03
C VAL A 40 5.89 5.39 -10.33
N LYS A 41 5.75 6.12 -11.44
CA LYS A 41 6.70 7.18 -11.80
C LYS A 41 6.72 8.25 -10.68
N PRO A 42 7.90 8.66 -10.18
CA PRO A 42 7.98 9.81 -9.29
C PRO A 42 7.60 11.09 -10.05
N TYR A 43 6.85 11.96 -9.40
CA TYR A 43 6.50 13.28 -9.93
C TYR A 43 7.17 14.34 -9.06
N GLU A 44 7.91 15.24 -9.71
CA GLU A 44 8.55 16.36 -9.01
C GLU A 44 7.53 17.42 -8.59
N ASP A 45 6.43 17.53 -9.35
CA ASP A 45 5.38 18.51 -9.16
C ASP A 45 4.00 17.85 -8.99
N ALA A 46 3.28 18.23 -7.94
CA ALA A 46 1.96 17.70 -7.60
C ALA A 46 0.87 18.09 -8.63
N THR A 47 1.09 19.12 -9.44
CA THR A 47 0.18 19.53 -10.52
C THR A 47 0.22 18.58 -11.72
N LEU A 48 1.34 17.88 -11.90
CA LEU A 48 1.54 16.90 -12.98
C LEU A 48 1.05 15.50 -12.59
N VAL A 49 0.67 15.30 -11.34
CA VAL A 49 0.19 14.02 -10.83
C VAL A 49 -1.23 13.77 -11.32
N PRO A 50 -1.48 12.68 -12.06
CA PRO A 50 -2.82 12.28 -12.47
C PRO A 50 -3.76 12.11 -11.27
N GLU A 51 -5.03 12.49 -11.43
CA GLU A 51 -6.04 12.33 -10.38
C GLU A 51 -6.09 10.92 -9.76
N PRO A 52 -5.99 9.81 -10.52
CA PRO A 52 -6.00 8.46 -9.93
C PRO A 52 -4.86 8.22 -8.94
N LEU A 53 -3.70 8.83 -9.14
CA LEU A 53 -2.55 8.72 -8.23
C LEU A 53 -2.74 9.58 -6.97
N LYS A 54 -3.39 10.74 -7.10
CA LYS A 54 -3.82 11.54 -5.95
C LYS A 54 -4.84 10.77 -5.11
N THR A 55 -5.87 10.21 -5.77
CA THR A 55 -6.87 9.36 -5.12
C THR A 55 -6.24 8.14 -4.45
N ALA A 56 -5.29 7.48 -5.12
CA ALA A 56 -4.54 6.36 -4.52
C ALA A 56 -3.82 6.80 -3.24
N SER A 57 -3.18 7.96 -3.25
CA SER A 57 -2.51 8.53 -2.06
C SER A 57 -3.49 8.76 -0.90
N TYR A 58 -4.66 9.34 -1.18
CA TYR A 58 -5.71 9.53 -0.15
C TYR A 58 -6.19 8.20 0.44
N GLN A 59 -6.40 7.20 -0.41
CA GLN A 59 -6.85 5.87 0.02
C GLN A 59 -5.77 5.15 0.84
N ILE A 60 -4.49 5.34 0.50
CA ILE A 60 -3.37 4.82 1.29
C ILE A 60 -3.39 5.42 2.69
N ILE A 61 -3.48 6.75 2.80
CA ILE A 61 -3.53 7.44 4.10
C ILE A 61 -4.76 7.01 4.89
N LYS A 62 -5.93 6.91 4.25
CA LYS A 62 -7.15 6.40 4.87
C LYS A 62 -6.96 4.97 5.39
N GLY A 63 -6.29 4.12 4.61
CA GLY A 63 -5.94 2.76 5.01
C GLY A 63 -4.96 2.73 6.20
N ILE A 64 -3.99 3.64 6.26
CA ILE A 64 -3.06 3.76 7.39
C ILE A 64 -3.79 4.19 8.65
N ILE A 65 -4.63 5.24 8.57
CA ILE A 65 -5.43 5.74 9.71
C ILE A 65 -6.37 4.66 10.25
N LYS A 66 -7.02 3.92 9.35
CA LYS A 66 -7.90 2.80 9.74
C LYS A 66 -7.15 1.59 10.27
N GLY A 67 -5.86 1.47 10.00
CA GLY A 67 -5.12 0.26 10.28
C GLY A 67 -5.43 -0.88 9.29
N ASP A 68 -5.85 -0.57 8.07
CA ASP A 68 -6.02 -1.56 7.00
C ASP A 68 -4.77 -1.69 6.11
N LEU A 69 -3.83 -0.74 6.21
CA LEU A 69 -2.61 -0.68 5.41
C LEU A 69 -1.40 -0.43 6.31
N TYR A 70 -0.24 -1.02 5.98
CA TYR A 70 1.01 -0.86 6.75
C TYR A 70 0.93 -1.26 8.23
N GLN A 71 -0.02 -2.10 8.65
CA GLN A 71 -0.08 -2.65 10.02
C GLN A 71 1.06 -3.63 10.38
N GLY A 72 2.13 -3.63 9.60
CA GLY A 72 3.09 -4.71 9.55
C GLY A 72 2.44 -5.95 8.93
N GLN A 73 3.24 -6.74 8.21
CA GLN A 73 3.06 -8.16 8.48
C GLN A 73 3.24 -8.29 9.99
N GLU A 74 2.29 -8.89 10.70
CA GLU A 74 2.63 -9.59 11.94
C GLU A 74 3.94 -10.30 11.63
N GLN A 75 5.01 -9.87 12.30
CA GLN A 75 6.34 -10.41 12.20
C GLN A 75 6.20 -11.91 12.06
N ALA A 76 6.47 -12.45 10.86
CA ALA A 76 6.20 -13.85 10.55
C ALA A 76 6.78 -14.69 11.69
N LEU A 77 5.90 -15.17 12.56
CA LEU A 77 6.28 -15.86 13.79
C LEU A 77 6.92 -17.16 13.33
N LYS A 78 8.25 -17.12 13.19
CA LYS A 78 9.07 -18.15 12.55
C LYS A 78 9.03 -19.50 13.29
N ARG A 79 8.35 -19.59 14.44
CA ARG A 79 7.93 -20.83 15.11
C ARG A 79 7.09 -20.52 16.35
N LYS A 80 5.93 -21.16 16.48
CA LYS A 80 5.47 -21.66 17.77
C LYS A 80 5.13 -23.14 17.57
N LYS A 81 6.01 -24.02 18.07
CA LYS A 81 5.76 -25.45 18.16
C LYS A 81 4.81 -25.64 19.36
N VAL A 82 3.58 -26.07 19.12
CA VAL A 82 2.75 -26.70 20.16
C VAL A 82 2.18 -27.96 19.55
N LYS A 83 2.64 -29.11 20.05
CA LYS A 83 2.01 -30.40 19.79
C LYS A 83 0.74 -30.48 20.63
N ALA A 84 -0.40 -30.73 20.00
CA ALA A 84 -1.44 -31.63 20.50
C ALA A 84 -2.57 -31.73 19.47
N ASP A 85 -2.68 -32.91 18.86
CA ASP A 85 -3.91 -33.63 18.54
C ASP A 85 -5.11 -32.90 17.88
N THR A 86 -5.35 -33.29 16.62
CA THR A 86 -6.66 -33.80 16.14
C THR A 86 -7.74 -32.78 15.77
N VAL A 87 -7.87 -32.50 14.47
CA VAL A 87 -9.04 -32.75 13.58
C VAL A 87 -8.91 -31.83 12.36
N GLU A 88 -8.59 -32.42 11.21
CA GLU A 88 -8.57 -31.80 9.89
C GLU A 88 -9.96 -31.28 9.50
N THR A 89 -10.03 -30.00 9.20
CA THR A 89 -11.05 -29.46 8.28
C THR A 89 -10.31 -28.82 7.11
N GLU A 90 -10.22 -29.58 6.01
CA GLU A 90 -9.60 -29.15 4.78
C GLU A 90 -10.52 -28.14 4.07
N LYS A 91 -10.16 -26.86 4.15
CA LYS A 91 -10.54 -25.87 3.16
C LYS A 91 -9.26 -25.53 2.41
N GLU A 92 -9.13 -26.09 1.23
CA GLU A 92 -8.04 -25.84 0.30
C GLU A 92 -8.16 -24.38 -0.21
N TYR A 93 -7.57 -23.45 0.53
CA TYR A 93 -7.30 -22.10 0.05
C TYR A 93 -5.94 -22.13 -0.65
N GLN A 94 -5.87 -21.65 -1.89
CA GLN A 94 -4.62 -21.59 -2.66
C GLN A 94 -3.47 -21.04 -1.81
N ASP A 95 -2.40 -21.85 -1.75
CA ASP A 95 -1.17 -21.59 -1.04
C ASP A 95 -0.63 -20.19 -1.37
N GLY A 96 -0.61 -19.29 -0.38
CA GLY A 96 -0.03 -17.94 -0.50
C GLY A 96 -1.00 -16.77 -0.71
N SER A 97 -2.33 -16.99 -0.71
CA SER A 97 -3.29 -15.89 -0.91
C SER A 97 -3.49 -15.06 0.36
N VAL A 98 -2.68 -14.02 0.54
CA VAL A 98 -2.94 -12.98 1.55
C VAL A 98 -4.19 -12.23 1.10
N LYS A 99 -5.22 -12.20 1.95
CA LYS A 99 -6.46 -11.48 1.68
C LYS A 99 -6.15 -9.97 1.66
N LEU A 100 -5.87 -9.43 0.48
CA LEU A 100 -5.68 -7.99 0.29
C LEU A 100 -6.96 -7.28 0.75
N SER A 101 -6.82 -6.24 1.58
CA SER A 101 -7.96 -5.41 1.98
C SER A 101 -8.63 -4.81 0.73
N ALA A 102 -9.94 -4.60 0.77
CA ALA A 102 -10.66 -3.98 -0.35
C ALA A 102 -10.08 -2.61 -0.72
N ILE A 103 -9.54 -1.88 0.26
CA ILE A 103 -8.83 -0.62 0.07
C ILE A 103 -7.54 -0.84 -0.70
N GLU A 104 -6.75 -1.86 -0.34
CA GLU A 104 -5.50 -2.17 -1.03
C GLU A 104 -5.74 -2.60 -2.48
N GLN A 105 -6.76 -3.42 -2.73
CA GLN A 105 -7.15 -3.80 -4.10
C GLN A 105 -7.53 -2.56 -4.93
N PHE A 106 -8.33 -1.67 -4.38
CA PHE A 106 -8.72 -0.43 -5.05
C PHE A 106 -7.52 0.46 -5.36
N ILE A 107 -6.58 0.62 -4.42
CA ILE A 107 -5.32 1.34 -4.65
C ILE A 107 -4.53 0.68 -5.79
N LEU A 108 -4.43 -0.65 -5.79
CA LEU A 108 -3.72 -1.39 -6.83
C LEU A 108 -4.32 -1.15 -8.22
N ASP A 109 -5.65 -1.15 -8.35
CA ASP A 109 -6.32 -0.86 -9.61
C ASP A 109 -6.06 0.58 -10.10
N LEU A 110 -6.03 1.55 -9.19
CA LEU A 110 -5.72 2.96 -9.51
C LEU A 110 -4.29 3.14 -10.02
N ILE A 111 -3.31 2.44 -9.43
CA ILE A 111 -1.89 2.59 -9.78
C ILE A 111 -1.48 1.73 -10.98
N LYS A 112 -2.21 0.63 -11.26
CA LYS A 112 -1.90 -0.34 -12.32
C LYS A 112 -1.58 0.28 -13.69
N PRO A 113 -2.30 1.30 -14.19
CA PRO A 113 -1.94 1.96 -15.46
C PRO A 113 -0.67 2.81 -15.39
N TYR A 114 -0.23 3.22 -14.20
CA TYR A 114 0.91 4.11 -13.98
C TYR A 114 2.17 3.38 -13.48
N SER A 115 2.04 2.14 -13.02
CA SER A 115 3.15 1.28 -12.64
C SER A 115 3.90 0.78 -13.88
N LYS A 116 5.22 1.01 -13.94
CA LYS A 116 6.05 0.45 -15.02
C LYS A 116 5.97 -1.08 -14.98
N ARG A 117 5.66 -1.71 -16.12
CA ARG A 117 5.78 -3.17 -16.27
C ARG A 117 7.24 -3.55 -16.01
N LYS A 118 7.48 -4.50 -15.10
CA LYS A 118 8.80 -5.14 -14.97
C LYS A 118 9.08 -5.88 -16.27
N ALA A 119 9.81 -5.25 -17.19
CA ALA A 119 10.34 -5.93 -18.35
C ALA A 119 11.39 -6.93 -17.84
N VAL A 120 11.00 -8.20 -17.75
CA VAL A 120 11.93 -9.29 -17.44
C VAL A 120 12.78 -9.51 -18.68
N PHE A 121 13.97 -8.90 -18.72
CA PHE A 121 14.97 -9.24 -19.72
C PHE A 121 15.55 -10.61 -19.36
N PHE A 122 15.20 -11.64 -20.11
CA PHE A 122 15.92 -12.92 -20.06
C PHE A 122 17.33 -12.69 -20.61
N VAL A 123 18.32 -12.68 -19.73
CA VAL A 123 19.73 -12.69 -20.15
C VAL A 123 20.03 -14.09 -20.66
N ARG A 124 20.04 -14.25 -21.98
CA ARG A 124 20.49 -15.50 -22.63
C ARG A 124 22.00 -15.59 -22.43
N LYS A 125 22.43 -16.53 -21.58
CA LYS A 125 23.84 -16.87 -21.39
C LYS A 125 24.36 -17.47 -22.70
N ILE A 126 25.36 -16.82 -23.33
CA ILE A 126 26.09 -17.32 -24.51
C ILE A 126 27.32 -18.08 -24.01
#